data_AF-A0A2T2R358-F1
#
_entry.id   AF-A0A2T2R358-F1
#
_cell.length_a   1.000
_cell.length_b   1.000
_cell.length_c   1.000
_cell.angle_alpha   90.00
_cell.angle_beta   90.00
_cell.angle_gamma   90.00
#
_symmetry.space_group_name_H-M   'P 1'
#
loop_
_entity.id
_entity.type
_entity.pdbx_description
1 polymer ?
#
loop_
_entity_poly.entity_id
_entity_poly.type
_entity_poly.pdbx_seq_one_letter_code
_entity_poly.pdbx_strand_id
1 'polypeptide(L)' 'MSNQDNQDIDFSEKFSELEEITKYFKEDEYDIETGIEKFEQGLEIASKLKEKLNQAENRVEKIKEDFEEEN' A
#
# COMPACT_ATOMS: atom_id res chain seq x y z
N MET A 1 -19.40 -19.00 4.70
CA MET A 1 -18.08 -19.02 4.02
C MET A 1 -17.25 -17.96 4.73
N SER A 2 -16.84 -18.26 5.97
CA SER A 2 -15.64 -19.02 6.35
C SER A 2 -14.39 -18.14 6.33
N ASN A 3 -14.00 -17.79 7.55
CA ASN A 3 -12.67 -17.54 8.07
C ASN A 3 -12.18 -16.09 8.15
N GLN A 4 -12.35 -15.59 9.38
CA GLN A 4 -11.52 -14.60 10.05
C GLN A 4 -10.03 -15.00 9.94
N ASP A 5 -9.22 -14.10 9.39
CA ASP A 5 -7.87 -13.72 9.84
C ASP A 5 -7.16 -13.03 8.69
N ASN A 6 -7.24 -11.69 8.66
CA ASN A 6 -6.11 -10.85 8.28
C ASN A 6 -6.51 -9.38 8.41
N GLN A 7 -5.98 -8.72 9.42
CA GLN A 7 -5.73 -7.27 9.39
C GLN A 7 -4.57 -6.99 8.42
N ASP A 8 -4.60 -7.65 7.26
CA ASP A 8 -3.61 -7.49 6.22
C ASP A 8 -4.24 -6.57 5.21
N ILE A 9 -3.67 -5.37 5.13
CA ILE A 9 -4.17 -4.32 4.28
C ILE A 9 -4.14 -4.87 2.86
N ASP A 10 -5.28 -4.96 2.19
CA ASP A 10 -5.30 -5.41 0.80
C ASP A 10 -4.54 -4.37 -0.03
N PHE A 11 -3.35 -4.78 -0.48
CA PHE A 11 -2.44 -3.92 -1.24
C PHE A 11 -3.15 -3.40 -2.49
N SER A 12 -3.97 -4.22 -3.14
CA SER A 12 -4.70 -3.84 -4.34
C SER A 12 -5.76 -2.79 -4.05
N GLU A 13 -6.49 -2.93 -2.94
CA GLU A 13 -7.49 -1.93 -2.52
C GLU A 13 -6.82 -0.60 -2.19
N LYS A 14 -5.76 -0.61 -1.38
CA LYS A 14 -5.03 0.62 -1.03
C LYS A 14 -4.30 1.27 -2.18
N PHE A 15 -3.76 0.48 -3.09
CA PHE A 15 -3.17 1.02 -4.31
C PHE A 15 -4.24 1.69 -5.18
N SER A 16 -5.44 1.09 -5.28
CA SER A 16 -6.57 1.69 -6.00
C SER A 16 -7.02 3.01 -5.35
N GLU A 17 -7.09 3.09 -4.02
CA GLU A 17 -7.39 4.34 -3.31
C GLU A 17 -6.36 5.45 -3.63
N LEU A 18 -5.07 5.10 -3.72
CA LEU A 18 -4.01 6.04 -4.09
C LEU A 18 -4.15 6.52 -5.54
N GLU A 19 -4.56 5.64 -6.46
CA GLU A 19 -4.83 5.99 -7.85
C GLU A 19 -6.03 6.93 -7.98
N GLU A 20 -7.08 6.74 -7.18
CA GLU A 20 -8.24 7.64 -7.12
C GLU A 20 -7.85 9.02 -6.61
N ILE A 21 -7.04 9.10 -5.55
CA ILE A 21 -6.47 10.36 -5.06
C ILE A 21 -5.66 11.06 -6.15
N THR A 22 -4.82 10.31 -6.85
CA THR A 22 -4.02 10.86 -7.96
C THR A 22 -4.89 11.34 -9.13
N LYS A 23 -6.02 10.67 -9.37
CA LYS A 23 -6.99 11.05 -10.40
C LYS A 23 -7.68 12.37 -10.08
N TYR A 24 -8.01 12.61 -8.80
CA TYR A 24 -8.59 13.88 -8.34
C TYR A 24 -7.69 15.08 -8.70
N PHE A 25 -6.37 14.96 -8.55
CA PHE A 25 -5.43 16.05 -8.92
C PHE A 25 -5.24 16.24 -10.43
N LYS A 26 -5.81 15.37 -11.26
CA LYS A 26 -5.78 15.50 -12.73
C LYS A 26 -7.02 16.20 -13.29
N GLU A 27 -7.99 16.55 -12.43
CA GLU A 27 -9.17 17.32 -12.84
C GLU A 27 -8.79 18.78 -13.12
N ASP A 28 -9.46 19.39 -14.10
CA ASP A 28 -9.15 20.75 -14.58
C ASP A 28 -9.37 21.84 -13.51
N GLU A 29 -10.28 21.58 -12.56
CA GLU A 29 -10.49 22.39 -11.36
C GLU A 29 -10.58 21.47 -10.15
N TYR A 30 -9.73 21.73 -9.15
CA TYR A 30 -9.81 21.06 -7.85
C TYR A 30 -9.71 22.09 -6.73
N ASP A 31 -10.44 21.82 -5.65
CA ASP A 31 -10.36 22.65 -4.45
C ASP A 31 -9.04 22.38 -3.70
N ILE A 32 -8.38 23.46 -3.26
CA ILE A 32 -7.04 23.39 -2.64
C ILE A 32 -7.12 22.77 -1.25
N GLU A 33 -8.12 23.11 -0.44
CA GLU A 33 -8.29 22.52 0.90
C GLU A 33 -8.54 21.02 0.80
N THR A 34 -9.47 20.62 -0.08
CA THR A 34 -9.75 19.21 -0.39
C THR A 34 -8.51 18.50 -0.99
N GLY A 35 -7.72 19.22 -1.79
CA GLY A 35 -6.45 18.72 -2.32
C GLY A 35 -5.44 18.42 -1.22
N ILE A 36 -5.31 19.29 -0.22
CA ILE A 36 -4.40 19.06 0.91
C ILE A 36 -4.84 17.82 1.71
N GLU A 37 -6.14 17.69 2.01
CA GLU A 37 -6.67 16.52 2.72
C GLU A 37 -6.41 15.21 1.96
N LYS A 38 -6.69 15.19 0.65
CA LYS A 38 -6.43 14.01 -0.20
C LYS A 38 -4.94 13.71 -0.32
N PHE A 39 -4.09 14.72 -0.30
CA PHE A 39 -2.64 14.53 -0.33
C PHE A 39 -2.13 13.87 0.98
N GLU A 40 -2.62 14.31 2.14
CA GLU A 40 -2.32 13.68 3.43
C GLU A 40 -2.79 12.22 3.46
N GLN A 41 -4.02 11.96 2.99
CA GLN A 41 -4.54 10.60 2.86
C GLN A 41 -3.66 9.74 1.93
N GLY A 42 -3.26 10.29 0.79
CA GLY A 42 -2.39 9.61 -0.17
C GLY A 42 -1.02 9.27 0.42
N LEU A 43 -0.44 10.17 1.21
CA LEU A 43 0.81 9.92 1.92
C LEU A 43 0.68 8.79 2.96
N GLU A 44 -0.42 8.76 3.71
CA GLU A 44 -0.66 7.70 4.68
C GLU A 44 -0.81 6.33 4.00
N ILE A 45 -1.56 6.28 2.90
CA ILE A 45 -1.73 5.08 2.08
C ILE A 45 -0.40 4.62 1.51
N ALA A 46 0.37 5.53 0.90
CA ALA A 46 1.68 5.21 0.34
C ALA A 46 2.66 4.68 1.40
N SER A 47 2.63 5.22 2.61
CA SER A 47 3.44 4.73 3.73
C SER A 47 3.08 3.28 4.09
N LYS A 48 1.79 2.96 4.18
CA LYS A 48 1.31 1.60 4.46
C LYS A 48 1.68 0.61 3.36
N LEU A 49 1.55 1.01 2.09
CA LEU A 49 1.94 0.19 0.95
C LEU A 49 3.45 -0.10 0.97
N LYS A 50 4.28 0.90 1.29
CA LYS A 50 5.73 0.73 1.42
C LYS A 50 6.09 -0.24 2.55
N GLU A 51 5.41 -0.13 3.69
CA GLU A 51 5.61 -1.08 4.80
C GLU A 51 5.26 -2.51 4.38
N LYS A 52 4.17 -2.70 3.64
CA LYS A 52 3.77 -4.01 3.12
C LYS A 52 4.80 -4.59 2.15
N LEU A 53 5.39 -3.77 1.28
CA LEU A 53 6.47 -4.19 0.39
C LEU A 53 7.72 -4.62 1.15
N ASN A 54 8.13 -3.86 2.17
CA ASN A 54 9.26 -4.24 3.02
C ASN A 54 9.01 -5.58 3.73
N GLN A 55 7.79 -5.82 4.22
CA GLN A 55 7.44 -7.11 4.82
C GLN A 55 7.53 -8.27 3.81
N ALA A 56 7.10 -8.03 2.57
CA ALA A 56 7.20 -9.01 1.49
C ALA A 56 8.68 -9.30 1.13
N GLU A 57 9.51 -8.26 1.03
CA GLU A 57 10.95 -8.37 0.77
C GLU A 57 11.65 -9.18 1.88
N ASN A 58 11.43 -8.82 3.15
CA ASN A 58 11.96 -9.56 4.29
C ASN A 58 11.54 -11.04 4.29
N ARG A 59 10.31 -11.34 3.86
CA ARG A 59 9.82 -12.72 3.75
C ARG A 59 10.52 -13.48 2.62
N VAL A 60 10.76 -12.84 1.49
CA VAL A 60 11.50 -13.42 0.36
C VAL A 60 12.96 -13.67 0.73
N GLU A 61 13.59 -12.73 1.43
CA GLU A 61 14.98 -12.86 1.89
C GLU A 61 15.13 -14.05 2.85
N LYS A 62 14.25 -14.17 3.86
CA LYS A 62 14.23 -15.34 4.74
C LYS A 62 14.07 -16.67 4.00
N ILE A 63 13.16 -16.72 3.02
CA ILE A 63 12.99 -17.93 2.20
C ILE A 63 14.27 -18.25 1.44
N LYS A 64 15.02 -17.25 0.94
CA LYS A 64 16.31 -17.49 0.28
C LYS A 64 17.35 -18.02 1.26
N GLU A 65 17.47 -17.41 2.44
CA GLU A 65 18.38 -17.85 3.50
C GLU A 65 18.10 -19.32 3.90
N ASP A 66 16.82 -19.64 4.16
CA ASP A 66 16.40 -21.00 4.52
C ASP A 66 16.75 -22.05 3.43
N PHE A 67 16.69 -21.67 2.15
CA PHE A 67 17.05 -22.55 1.02
C PHE A 67 18.57 -22.64 0.77
N GLU A 68 19.34 -21.62 1.14
CA GLU A 68 20.80 -21.62 1.03
C GLU A 68 21.47 -22.39 2.19
N GLU A 69 20.89 -22.41 3.39
CA GLU A 69 21.41 -23.20 4.53
C GLU A 69 21.15 -24.71 4.44
N GLU A 70 20.21 -25.17 3.60
CA GLU A 70 19.93 -26.60 3.39
C GLU A 70 20.83 -27.29 2.32
N ASN A 71 21.79 -26.58 1.70
CA ASN A 71 22.75 -27.14 0.72
C ASN A 71 24.21 -27.07 1.18
#